data_AF-A0AA37QIS1-F1
#
_entry.id   AF-A0AA37QIS1-F1
#
_cell.length_a   1.000
_cell.length_b   1.000
_cell.length_c   1.000
_cell.angle_alpha   90.00
_cell.angle_beta   90.00
_cell.angle_gamma   90.00
#
_symmetry.space_group_name_H-M   'P 1'
#
loop_
_entity.id
_entity.type
_entity.pdbx_description
1 polymer ?
#
loop_
_entity_poly.entity_id
_entity_poly.type
_entity_poly.pdbx_seq_one_letter_code
_entity_poly.pdbx_strand_id
1 'polypeptide(L)'
;MSDEPEALLTGAEFELQSAGYRPMPDPEERPDREEIESDATSLREAAERRADSRSPVMVREYVDDSGNVVDPSEAVTLERAARDHARIRAAETDEAKAEIVRPGEGDELSGVLTDPTDRDEAERVAEPTRADEQDADRLAPELERALKHPQVLQAIEEKIGEAEAARQSYRDGLASAVQIAQASFLSQFPEFAGMPAEQIPAALAQMSREDPGRFERVQTAVARSDQLLAQQAEEQRRQAELAQRSFQSFAQEQDSQLEAMLSREPRATRQAVAAEIVTAAKENGISPAELKRLFETEPLMRHASFQRMMYDAARYRLMIRAKDAVVTKAVPPVIRPGVSVSSGERARSDLRALNARLSSSGDLKDAVALYQARRSGRP
;
A
#
# COMPACT_ATOMS: atom_id res chain seq x y z
N MET A 1 23.61 -51.18 35.20
CA MET A 1 23.09 -49.86 35.62
C MET A 1 24.20 -48.89 35.26
N SER A 2 24.31 -48.58 33.98
CA SER A 2 25.38 -47.74 33.43
C SER A 2 24.70 -46.44 33.05
N ASP A 3 24.98 -45.39 33.81
CA ASP A 3 24.60 -44.02 33.48
C ASP A 3 25.41 -43.60 32.25
N GLU A 4 24.71 -43.39 31.14
CA GLU A 4 25.28 -42.75 29.95
C GLU A 4 25.51 -41.25 30.24
N PRO A 5 26.59 -40.65 29.71
CA PRO A 5 26.87 -39.25 29.93
C PRO A 5 25.82 -38.37 29.24
N GLU A 6 25.21 -37.47 30.02
CA GLU A 6 24.32 -36.40 29.53
C GLU A 6 24.99 -35.67 28.36
N ALA A 7 24.44 -35.86 27.16
CA ALA A 7 24.80 -35.08 25.99
C ALA A 7 24.52 -33.61 26.32
N LEU A 8 25.57 -32.79 26.31
CA LEU A 8 25.48 -31.34 26.49
C LEU A 8 24.70 -30.75 25.31
N LEU A 9 23.38 -30.69 25.45
CA LEU A 9 22.49 -29.97 24.54
C LEU A 9 22.88 -28.49 24.57
N THR A 10 23.21 -27.92 23.41
CA THR A 10 23.59 -26.51 23.26
C THR A 10 22.69 -25.86 22.21
N GLY A 11 22.42 -24.56 22.38
CA GLY A 11 21.58 -23.78 21.46
C GLY A 11 20.08 -23.94 21.70
N ALA A 12 19.28 -23.86 20.63
CA ALA A 12 17.81 -23.77 20.70
C ALA A 12 17.14 -24.95 21.43
N GLU A 13 17.74 -26.14 21.38
CA GLU A 13 17.23 -27.32 22.08
C GLU A 13 17.34 -27.21 23.61
N PHE A 14 18.41 -26.57 24.11
CA PHE A 14 18.58 -26.28 25.54
C PHE A 14 17.56 -25.26 26.04
N GLU A 15 17.32 -24.21 25.25
CA GLU A 15 16.33 -23.17 25.59
C GLU A 15 14.91 -23.75 25.68
N LEU A 16 14.52 -24.60 24.73
CA LEU A 16 13.21 -25.26 24.71
C LEU A 16 13.02 -26.22 25.89
N GLN A 17 14.04 -26.99 26.24
CA GLN A 17 14.00 -27.90 27.38
C GLN A 17 13.97 -27.15 28.72
N SER A 18 14.71 -26.04 28.83
CA SER A 18 14.70 -25.17 30.02
C SER A 18 13.35 -24.50 30.26
N ALA A 19 12.60 -24.25 29.18
CA ALA A 19 11.25 -23.67 29.22
C ALA A 19 10.15 -24.74 29.41
N GLY A 20 10.50 -26.01 29.63
CA GLY A 20 9.56 -27.10 29.91
C GLY A 20 8.82 -27.65 28.68
N TYR A 21 9.24 -27.26 27.47
CA TYR A 21 8.69 -27.81 26.24
C TYR A 21 9.41 -29.12 25.89
N ARG A 22 8.63 -30.16 25.57
CA ARG A 22 9.16 -31.39 24.97
C ARG A 22 8.99 -31.30 23.45
N PRO A 23 10.03 -31.59 22.65
CA PRO A 23 9.88 -31.63 21.20
C PRO A 23 8.81 -32.65 20.83
N MET A 24 7.90 -32.24 19.95
CA MET A 24 6.82 -33.08 19.47
C MET A 24 7.43 -34.15 18.54
N PRO A 25 7.13 -35.44 18.74
CA PRO A 25 7.61 -36.48 17.82
C PRO A 25 6.99 -36.26 16.45
N ASP A 26 7.82 -36.18 15.41
CA ASP A 26 7.33 -36.03 14.05
C ASP A 26 6.46 -37.24 13.67
N PRO A 27 5.26 -37.00 13.11
CA PRO A 27 4.41 -38.09 12.65
C PRO A 27 5.10 -38.77 11.46
N GLU A 28 5.27 -40.09 11.56
CA GLU A 28 5.80 -40.94 10.49
C GLU A 28 5.19 -40.54 9.13
N GLU A 29 6.06 -40.14 8.21
CA GLU A 29 5.71 -39.79 6.84
C GLU A 29 4.93 -40.95 6.21
N ARG A 30 3.66 -40.69 5.88
CA ARG A 30 2.93 -41.58 4.98
C ARG A 30 3.54 -41.40 3.58
N PRO A 31 4.03 -42.45 2.93
CA PRO A 31 4.33 -42.37 1.52
C PRO A 31 3.00 -42.27 0.76
N ASP A 32 3.02 -41.53 -0.33
CA ASP A 32 1.97 -41.41 -1.34
C ASP A 32 0.89 -40.36 -1.05
N ARG A 33 1.19 -39.12 -1.45
CA ARG A 33 0.23 -38.23 -2.13
C ARG A 33 0.94 -37.14 -2.94
N GLU A 34 1.06 -37.48 -4.23
CA GLU A 34 1.15 -36.62 -5.41
C GLU A 34 2.28 -35.57 -5.41
N GLU A 35 3.40 -35.98 -6.03
CA GLU A 35 4.40 -35.10 -6.61
C GLU A 35 3.70 -34.04 -7.47
N ILE A 36 3.60 -32.83 -6.94
CA ILE A 36 3.67 -31.66 -7.80
C ILE A 36 5.07 -31.75 -8.39
N GLU A 37 5.17 -31.94 -9.71
CA GLU A 37 6.41 -31.81 -10.50
C GLU A 37 6.92 -30.37 -10.37
N SER A 38 7.42 -30.05 -9.18
CA SER A 38 8.33 -28.97 -8.89
C SER A 38 9.67 -29.47 -9.42
N ASP A 39 9.87 -29.29 -10.73
CA ASP A 39 11.16 -29.47 -11.36
C ASP A 39 12.19 -28.64 -10.58
N ALA A 40 12.91 -29.29 -9.66
CA ALA A 40 14.05 -28.71 -8.96
C ALA A 40 15.14 -28.32 -9.98
N THR A 41 15.10 -28.94 -11.17
CA THR A 41 15.77 -28.53 -12.39
C THR A 41 15.35 -27.14 -12.86
N SER A 42 14.06 -26.78 -12.86
CA SER A 42 13.57 -25.46 -13.28
C SER A 42 14.02 -24.34 -12.34
N LEU A 43 14.00 -24.56 -11.02
CA LEU A 43 14.49 -23.57 -10.05
C LEU A 43 16.03 -23.44 -10.08
N ARG A 44 16.75 -24.55 -10.27
CA ARG A 44 18.21 -24.53 -10.44
C ARG A 44 18.61 -23.86 -11.77
N GLU A 45 17.89 -24.13 -12.85
CA GLU A 45 18.14 -23.54 -14.16
C GLU A 45 17.75 -22.04 -14.19
N ALA A 46 16.70 -21.63 -13.48
CA ALA A 46 16.37 -20.22 -13.28
C ALA A 46 17.41 -19.50 -12.41
N ALA A 47 17.96 -20.17 -11.39
CA ALA A 47 19.05 -19.64 -10.57
C ALA A 47 20.39 -19.57 -11.34
N GLU A 48 20.71 -20.56 -12.17
CA GLU A 48 21.88 -20.57 -13.06
C GLU A 48 21.78 -19.49 -14.13
N ARG A 49 20.63 -19.33 -14.80
CA ARG A 49 20.43 -18.21 -15.75
C ARG A 49 20.61 -16.84 -15.08
N ARG A 50 20.25 -16.71 -13.81
CA ARG A 50 20.43 -15.46 -13.03
C ARG A 50 21.86 -15.29 -12.51
N ALA A 51 22.60 -16.37 -12.30
CA ALA A 51 24.01 -16.35 -11.93
C ALA A 51 24.90 -16.04 -13.15
N ASP A 52 24.55 -16.57 -14.32
CA ASP A 52 25.22 -16.32 -15.61
C ASP A 52 24.90 -14.94 -16.18
N SER A 53 23.77 -14.32 -15.80
CA SER A 53 23.45 -12.94 -16.16
C SER A 53 24.17 -11.89 -15.30
N ARG A 54 25.18 -12.27 -14.50
CA ARG A 54 26.07 -11.28 -13.88
C ARG A 54 26.82 -10.58 -15.00
N SER A 55 26.50 -9.31 -15.22
CA SER A 55 27.19 -8.44 -16.15
C SER A 55 28.71 -8.62 -15.99
N PRO A 56 29.47 -8.78 -17.08
CA PRO A 56 30.90 -9.03 -17.00
C PRO A 56 31.54 -7.94 -16.13
N VAL A 57 32.32 -8.36 -15.13
CA VAL A 57 33.04 -7.42 -14.26
C VAL A 57 34.07 -6.71 -15.13
N MET A 58 33.72 -5.49 -15.57
CA MET A 58 34.62 -4.64 -16.32
C MET A 58 35.64 -4.03 -15.36
N VAL A 59 36.82 -4.64 -15.29
CA VAL A 59 37.98 -4.05 -14.62
C VAL A 59 38.52 -2.96 -15.53
N ARG A 60 38.61 -1.72 -15.02
CA ARG A 60 39.11 -0.56 -15.76
C ARG A 60 40.36 -0.02 -15.09
N GLU A 61 41.39 0.22 -15.89
CA GLU A 61 42.68 0.72 -15.45
C GLU A 61 42.78 2.22 -15.74
N TYR A 62 43.44 2.96 -14.84
CA TYR A 62 43.74 4.37 -15.09
C TYR A 62 44.95 4.47 -16.02
N VAL A 63 44.85 5.34 -17.02
CA VAL A 63 45.95 5.66 -17.94
C VAL A 63 46.40 7.11 -17.76
N ASP A 64 47.71 7.34 -17.93
CA ASP A 64 48.32 8.66 -17.94
C ASP A 64 48.07 9.42 -19.25
N ASP A 65 48.52 10.67 -19.33
CA ASP A 65 48.36 11.52 -20.53
C ASP A 65 49.11 10.98 -21.76
N SER A 66 50.01 10.01 -21.57
CA SER A 66 50.75 9.31 -22.64
C SER A 66 50.11 7.98 -23.02
N GLY A 67 48.99 7.58 -22.38
CA GLY A 67 48.28 6.33 -22.62
C GLY A 67 48.88 5.11 -21.92
N ASN A 68 49.81 5.28 -21.00
CA ASN A 68 50.38 4.18 -20.22
C ASN A 68 49.56 3.96 -18.95
N VAL A 69 49.50 2.71 -18.48
CA VAL A 69 48.83 2.36 -17.22
C VAL A 69 49.54 3.06 -16.06
N VAL A 70 48.77 3.77 -15.24
CA VAL A 70 49.27 4.47 -14.05
C VAL A 70 49.81 3.45 -13.05
N ASP A 71 50.93 3.78 -12.42
CA ASP A 71 51.58 2.90 -11.44
C ASP A 71 50.60 2.54 -10.30
N PRO A 72 50.46 1.25 -9.92
CA PRO A 72 49.57 0.83 -8.83
C PRO A 72 49.84 1.49 -7.47
N SER A 73 51.01 2.10 -7.30
CA SER A 73 51.38 2.85 -6.10
C SER A 73 50.89 4.30 -6.07
N GLU A 74 50.36 4.83 -7.18
CA GLU A 74 49.77 6.17 -7.24
C GLU A 74 48.28 6.14 -6.90
N ALA A 75 47.89 6.87 -5.85
CA ALA A 75 46.51 6.96 -5.41
C ALA A 75 45.76 8.10 -6.10
N VAL A 76 44.58 7.81 -6.63
CA VAL A 76 43.65 8.81 -7.15
C VAL A 76 42.88 9.45 -5.99
N THR A 77 42.71 10.78 -6.00
CA THR A 77 41.88 11.44 -4.99
C THR A 77 40.41 11.07 -5.16
N LEU A 78 39.66 11.02 -4.05
CA LEU A 78 38.23 10.65 -4.06
C LEU A 78 37.41 11.54 -5.01
N GLU A 79 37.71 12.84 -5.05
CA GLU A 79 37.04 13.82 -5.92
C GLU A 79 37.28 13.54 -7.42
N ARG A 80 38.50 13.12 -7.78
CA ARG A 80 38.83 12.71 -9.15
C ARG A 80 38.14 11.40 -9.51
N ALA A 81 38.19 10.40 -8.63
CA ALA A 81 37.51 9.13 -8.82
C ALA A 81 35.98 9.30 -9.01
N ALA A 82 35.34 10.17 -8.22
CA ALA A 82 33.91 10.45 -8.35
C ALA A 82 33.57 11.11 -9.70
N ARG A 83 34.39 12.05 -10.16
CA ARG A 83 34.22 12.74 -11.45
C ARG A 83 34.41 11.77 -12.63
N ASP A 84 35.44 10.94 -12.57
CA ASP A 84 35.75 9.96 -13.61
C ASP A 84 34.63 8.90 -13.70
N HIS A 85 34.13 8.42 -12.55
CA HIS A 85 32.97 7.54 -12.50
C HIS A 85 31.70 8.18 -13.08
N ALA A 86 31.41 9.45 -12.76
CA ALA A 86 30.26 10.16 -13.30
C ALA A 86 30.35 10.35 -14.83
N ARG A 87 31.53 10.68 -15.35
CA ARG A 87 31.78 10.82 -16.79
C ARG A 87 31.59 9.50 -17.53
N ILE A 88 32.11 8.42 -16.96
CA ILE A 88 31.94 7.07 -17.47
C ILE A 88 30.47 6.67 -17.51
N ARG A 89 29.72 6.89 -16.44
CA ARG A 89 28.29 6.56 -16.39
C ARG A 89 27.48 7.32 -17.43
N ALA A 90 27.80 8.59 -17.64
CA ALA A 90 27.18 9.38 -18.70
C ALA A 90 27.46 8.79 -20.10
N ALA A 91 28.72 8.44 -20.39
CA ALA A 91 29.09 7.81 -21.65
C ALA A 91 28.41 6.44 -21.86
N GLU A 92 28.36 5.59 -20.83
CA GLU A 92 27.66 4.29 -20.90
C GLU A 92 26.17 4.46 -21.13
N THR A 93 25.53 5.46 -20.52
CA THR A 93 24.11 5.74 -20.78
C THR A 93 23.87 6.24 -22.20
N ASP A 94 24.84 6.95 -22.79
CA ASP A 94 24.73 7.45 -24.16
C ASP A 94 25.05 6.34 -25.18
N GLU A 95 26.00 5.45 -24.90
CA GLU A 95 26.27 4.25 -25.69
C GLU A 95 25.10 3.26 -25.63
N ALA A 96 24.50 3.02 -24.46
CA ALA A 96 23.31 2.19 -24.34
C ALA A 96 22.12 2.77 -25.12
N LYS A 97 21.96 4.10 -25.13
CA LYS A 97 20.96 4.77 -25.98
C LYS A 97 21.30 4.66 -27.47
N ALA A 98 22.57 4.72 -27.85
CA ALA A 98 23.01 4.58 -29.24
C ALA A 98 22.91 3.13 -29.75
N GLU A 99 23.09 2.13 -28.88
CA GLU A 99 22.92 0.71 -29.19
C GLU A 99 21.45 0.35 -29.41
N ILE A 100 20.53 0.96 -28.66
CA ILE A 100 19.07 0.88 -28.89
C ILE A 100 18.66 1.53 -30.23
N VAL A 101 19.49 2.43 -30.79
CA VAL A 101 19.21 3.19 -32.02
C VAL A 101 19.97 2.66 -33.25
N ARG A 102 20.69 1.53 -33.17
CA ARG A 102 21.29 0.93 -34.39
C ARG A 102 20.19 0.39 -35.32
N PRO A 103 20.02 0.96 -36.54
CA PRO A 103 18.97 0.53 -37.46
C PRO A 103 19.49 -0.61 -38.35
N GLY A 104 18.86 -1.78 -38.23
CA GLY A 104 18.92 -2.85 -39.22
C GLY A 104 17.69 -2.80 -40.11
N GLU A 105 17.90 -2.27 -41.33
CA GLU A 105 17.20 -2.53 -42.60
C GLU A 105 15.65 -2.43 -42.64
N GLY A 106 15.18 -1.28 -43.14
CA GLY A 106 13.82 -1.07 -43.64
C GLY A 106 13.72 0.27 -44.36
N ASP A 107 13.57 0.20 -45.67
CA ASP A 107 13.88 1.19 -46.70
C ASP A 107 12.78 2.25 -46.96
N GLU A 108 13.20 3.36 -47.56
CA GLU A 108 12.46 4.42 -48.28
C GLU A 108 11.38 5.28 -47.55
N LEU A 109 11.72 6.54 -47.22
CA LEU A 109 11.20 7.75 -47.91
C LEU A 109 11.54 9.06 -47.18
N SER A 110 12.26 9.93 -47.92
CA SER A 110 12.18 11.40 -47.92
C SER A 110 12.50 12.17 -46.62
N GLY A 111 13.41 13.13 -46.55
CA GLY A 111 14.08 13.90 -47.60
C GLY A 111 14.76 15.10 -46.94
N VAL A 112 16.07 15.17 -47.16
CA VAL A 112 17.05 16.26 -47.02
C VAL A 112 16.46 17.67 -46.83
N LEU A 113 17.00 18.41 -45.85
CA LEU A 113 17.73 19.69 -46.07
C LEU A 113 18.53 20.08 -44.80
N THR A 114 19.81 19.76 -44.82
CA THR A 114 20.87 20.52 -44.14
C THR A 114 21.26 21.70 -45.04
N ASP A 115 21.35 22.92 -44.50
CA ASP A 115 22.67 23.49 -44.15
C ASP A 115 22.53 24.83 -43.38
N PRO A 116 23.53 25.21 -42.57
CA PRO A 116 23.51 26.30 -41.61
C PRO A 116 24.06 27.59 -42.21
N THR A 117 23.71 28.75 -41.62
CA THR A 117 24.69 29.79 -41.25
C THR A 117 23.99 30.95 -40.52
N ASP A 118 24.53 31.23 -39.34
CA ASP A 118 24.80 32.54 -38.73
C ASP A 118 23.70 33.58 -38.42
N ARG A 119 23.80 33.99 -37.14
CA ARG A 119 23.61 35.33 -36.54
C ARG A 119 22.25 35.70 -35.95
N ASP A 120 22.29 35.86 -34.63
CA ASP A 120 21.89 37.05 -33.87
C ASP A 120 20.70 37.86 -34.42
N GLU A 121 19.56 37.76 -33.75
CA GLU A 121 18.92 38.88 -33.03
C GLU A 121 17.47 38.55 -32.61
N ALA A 122 17.13 39.08 -31.42
CA ALA A 122 15.82 39.54 -30.99
C ALA A 122 14.70 38.51 -30.69
N GLU A 123 14.60 38.17 -29.40
CA GLU A 123 13.47 38.53 -28.54
C GLU A 123 12.11 38.75 -29.25
N ARG A 124 11.32 37.68 -29.34
CA ARG A 124 9.85 37.77 -29.36
C ARG A 124 9.26 36.76 -28.41
N VAL A 125 8.78 37.29 -27.29
CA VAL A 125 7.86 36.67 -26.36
C VAL A 125 6.65 36.17 -27.14
N ALA A 126 6.54 34.86 -27.32
CA ALA A 126 5.31 34.21 -27.78
C ALA A 126 4.57 33.69 -26.53
N GLU A 127 3.40 34.27 -26.28
CA GLU A 127 2.46 33.80 -25.27
C GLU A 127 2.13 32.31 -25.47
N PRO A 128 2.01 31.51 -24.40
CA PRO A 128 1.55 30.14 -24.52
C PRO A 128 0.07 30.17 -24.91
N THR A 129 -0.18 29.85 -26.18
CA THR A 129 -1.51 29.56 -26.69
C THR A 129 -2.03 28.34 -25.93
N ARG A 130 -3.11 28.53 -25.17
CA ARG A 130 -3.89 27.44 -24.55
C ARG A 130 -4.42 26.54 -25.67
N ALA A 131 -3.73 25.44 -25.91
CA ALA A 131 -4.21 24.34 -26.73
C ALA A 131 -4.97 23.36 -25.83
N ASP A 132 -6.28 23.34 -26.02
CA ASP A 132 -7.24 22.24 -25.89
C ASP A 132 -6.91 21.07 -24.95
N GLU A 133 -7.54 21.10 -23.76
CA GLU A 133 -7.61 19.99 -22.78
C GLU A 133 -8.61 18.87 -23.18
N GLN A 134 -9.01 18.76 -24.46
CA GLN A 134 -10.08 17.81 -24.87
C GLN A 134 -9.62 16.55 -25.63
N ASP A 135 -8.32 16.41 -25.94
CA ASP A 135 -7.80 15.24 -26.68
C ASP A 135 -6.99 14.24 -25.81
N ALA A 136 -7.02 14.36 -24.49
CA ALA A 136 -6.27 13.46 -23.60
C ALA A 136 -6.84 12.03 -23.49
N ASP A 137 -8.07 11.78 -23.95
CA ASP A 137 -8.77 10.49 -23.78
C ASP A 137 -8.75 9.58 -25.02
N ARG A 138 -8.11 9.99 -26.12
CA ARG A 138 -7.90 9.13 -27.29
C ARG A 138 -6.43 8.85 -27.46
N LEU A 139 -5.94 7.83 -26.75
CA LEU A 139 -4.66 7.19 -27.08
C LEU A 139 -4.64 6.92 -28.59
N ALA A 140 -3.63 7.42 -29.29
CA ALA A 140 -3.50 7.20 -30.72
C ALA A 140 -3.59 5.69 -30.99
N PRO A 141 -4.36 5.22 -32.00
CA PRO A 141 -4.61 3.80 -32.23
C PRO A 141 -3.33 2.98 -32.45
N GLU A 142 -2.23 3.66 -32.80
CA GLU A 142 -0.88 3.09 -32.90
C GLU A 142 -0.27 2.77 -31.53
N LEU A 143 -0.49 3.62 -30.52
CA LEU A 143 -0.03 3.40 -29.15
C LEU A 143 -0.76 2.21 -28.50
N GLU A 144 -2.05 2.05 -28.80
CA GLU A 144 -2.83 0.91 -28.33
C GLU A 144 -2.37 -0.43 -28.94
N ARG A 145 -1.82 -0.39 -30.17
CA ARG A 145 -1.17 -1.57 -30.78
C ARG A 145 0.22 -1.81 -30.19
N ALA A 146 0.98 -0.76 -29.92
CA ALA A 146 2.30 -0.86 -29.30
C ALA A 146 2.23 -1.44 -27.88
N LEU A 147 1.26 -1.02 -27.06
CA LEU A 147 1.04 -1.54 -25.71
C LEU A 147 0.59 -3.02 -25.66
N LYS A 148 0.15 -3.59 -26.79
CA LYS A 148 -0.16 -5.03 -26.91
C LYS A 148 1.09 -5.87 -27.17
N HIS A 149 2.24 -5.25 -27.48
CA HIS A 149 3.48 -5.96 -27.78
C HIS A 149 4.24 -6.27 -26.47
N PRO A 150 4.60 -7.54 -26.18
CA PRO A 150 5.22 -7.93 -24.91
C PRO A 150 6.57 -7.25 -24.67
N GLN A 151 7.35 -6.99 -25.73
CA GLN A 151 8.62 -6.28 -25.61
C GLN A 151 8.45 -4.81 -25.17
N VAL A 152 7.35 -4.16 -25.58
CA VAL A 152 7.05 -2.77 -25.17
C VAL A 152 6.64 -2.75 -23.71
N LEU A 153 5.85 -3.72 -23.26
CA LEU A 153 5.52 -3.87 -21.84
C LEU A 153 6.76 -4.11 -20.98
N GLN A 154 7.65 -5.02 -21.40
CA GLN A 154 8.91 -5.27 -20.71
C GLN A 154 9.80 -4.01 -20.64
N ALA A 155 9.93 -3.27 -21.74
CA ALA A 155 10.70 -2.03 -21.75
C ALA A 155 10.08 -0.95 -20.83
N ILE A 156 8.74 -0.88 -20.76
CA ILE A 156 8.04 0.01 -19.84
C ILE A 156 8.28 -0.41 -18.38
N GLU A 157 8.15 -1.69 -18.06
CA GLU A 157 8.41 -2.25 -16.73
C GLU A 157 9.86 -2.00 -16.29
N GLU A 158 10.82 -2.22 -17.18
CA GLU A 158 12.23 -1.93 -16.94
C GLU A 158 12.46 -0.44 -16.65
N LYS A 159 11.89 0.45 -17.46
CA LYS A 159 12.02 1.90 -17.25
C LYS A 159 11.33 2.40 -15.98
N ILE A 160 10.19 1.81 -15.62
CA ILE A 160 9.54 2.08 -14.33
C ILE A 160 10.45 1.61 -13.19
N GLY A 161 11.01 0.40 -13.29
CA GLY A 161 11.94 -0.14 -12.30
C GLY A 161 13.20 0.71 -12.12
N GLU A 162 13.81 1.17 -13.21
CA GLU A 162 14.94 2.11 -13.18
C GLU A 162 14.57 3.43 -12.49
N ALA A 163 13.40 3.99 -12.83
CA ALA A 163 12.93 5.24 -12.24
C ALA A 163 12.61 5.10 -10.74
N GLU A 164 12.04 3.96 -10.32
CA GLU A 164 11.80 3.64 -8.92
C GLU A 164 13.10 3.43 -8.15
N ALA A 165 14.06 2.70 -8.72
CA ALA A 165 15.39 2.53 -8.13
C ALA A 165 16.11 3.88 -7.98
N ALA A 166 16.02 4.75 -8.99
CA ALA A 166 16.57 6.11 -8.92
C ALA A 166 15.90 6.93 -7.79
N ARG A 167 14.57 6.90 -7.67
CA ARG A 167 13.85 7.58 -6.58
C ARG A 167 14.22 7.03 -5.21
N GLN A 168 14.34 5.71 -5.07
CA GLN A 168 14.72 5.08 -3.82
C GLN A 168 16.14 5.47 -3.43
N SER A 169 17.09 5.40 -4.38
CA SER A 169 18.48 5.82 -4.14
C SER A 169 18.58 7.30 -3.78
N TYR A 170 17.75 8.17 -4.36
CA TYR A 170 17.69 9.58 -4.00
C TYR A 170 17.22 9.78 -2.56
N ARG A 171 16.17 9.05 -2.12
CA ARG A 171 15.68 9.11 -0.73
C ARG A 171 16.71 8.62 0.27
N ASP A 172 17.35 7.49 -0.04
CA ASP A 172 18.39 6.90 0.80
C ASP A 172 19.63 7.82 0.86
N GLY A 173 19.96 8.46 -0.27
CA GLY A 173 21.00 9.48 -0.37
C GLY A 173 20.68 10.73 0.44
N LEU A 174 19.43 11.21 0.43
CA LEU A 174 18.99 12.36 1.22
C LEU A 174 19.05 12.06 2.72
N ALA A 175 18.57 10.88 3.15
CA ALA A 175 18.67 10.45 4.53
C ALA A 175 20.13 10.33 4.99
N SER A 176 20.99 9.78 4.14
CA SER A 176 22.43 9.68 4.37
C SER A 176 23.09 11.07 4.44
N ALA A 177 22.70 12.01 3.57
CA ALA A 177 23.19 13.39 3.57
C ALA A 177 22.82 14.11 4.87
N VAL A 178 21.61 13.89 5.40
CA VAL A 178 21.18 14.44 6.70
C VAL A 178 22.06 13.87 7.83
N GLN A 179 22.32 12.56 7.84
CA GLN A 179 23.19 11.93 8.84
C GLN A 179 24.64 12.46 8.77
N ILE A 180 25.19 12.59 7.56
CA ILE A 180 26.53 13.14 7.35
C ILE A 180 26.58 14.62 7.79
N ALA A 181 25.54 15.42 7.48
CA ALA A 181 25.46 16.80 7.91
C ALA A 181 25.45 16.92 9.45
N GLN A 182 24.68 16.06 10.14
CA GLN A 182 24.65 16.01 11.60
C GLN A 182 26.00 15.60 12.21
N ALA A 183 26.63 14.56 11.67
CA ALA A 183 27.94 14.11 12.12
C ALA A 183 29.03 15.18 11.87
N SER A 184 28.99 15.82 10.70
CA SER A 184 29.88 16.94 10.37
C SER A 184 29.65 18.13 11.28
N PHE A 185 28.40 18.43 11.64
CA PHE A 185 28.08 19.50 12.59
C PHE A 185 28.69 19.21 13.97
N LEU A 186 28.47 18.01 14.52
CA LEU A 186 29.02 17.61 15.82
C LEU A 186 30.55 17.57 15.81
N SER A 187 31.17 17.16 14.70
CA SER A 187 32.63 17.18 14.54
C SER A 187 33.21 18.60 14.50
N GLN A 188 32.49 19.56 13.92
CA GLN A 188 32.94 20.96 13.82
C GLN A 188 32.66 21.76 15.10
N PHE A 189 31.62 21.36 15.85
CA PHE A 189 31.15 22.06 17.04
C PHE A 189 30.89 21.10 18.20
N PRO A 190 31.95 20.47 18.76
CA PRO A 190 31.81 19.53 19.86
C PRO A 190 31.24 20.17 21.13
N GLU A 191 31.32 21.49 21.29
CA GLU A 191 30.71 22.22 22.41
C GLU A 191 29.18 22.11 22.48
N PHE A 192 28.51 21.81 21.37
CA PHE A 192 27.07 21.55 21.36
C PHE A 192 26.74 20.08 21.63
N ALA A 193 27.74 19.18 21.57
CA ALA A 193 27.52 17.77 21.86
C ALA A 193 27.18 17.60 23.35
N GLY A 194 25.93 17.19 23.65
CA GLY A 194 25.44 17.00 25.01
C GLY A 194 24.91 18.27 25.70
N MET A 195 24.89 19.41 25.00
CA MET A 195 24.18 20.59 25.49
C MET A 195 22.66 20.39 25.31
N PRO A 196 21.83 20.66 26.34
CA PRO A 196 20.38 20.60 26.18
C PRO A 196 19.91 21.70 25.23
N ALA A 197 18.85 21.42 24.46
CA ALA A 197 18.38 22.30 23.39
C ALA A 197 18.02 23.72 23.88
N GLU A 198 17.62 23.87 25.15
CA GLU A 198 17.29 25.17 25.72
C GLU A 198 18.51 26.08 25.97
N GLN A 199 19.72 25.51 26.06
CA GLN A 199 20.95 26.26 26.34
C GLN A 199 21.69 26.71 25.07
N ILE A 200 21.37 26.12 23.92
CA ILE A 200 22.00 26.43 22.62
C ILE A 200 21.88 27.93 22.27
N PRO A 201 20.72 28.60 22.42
CA PRO A 201 20.61 30.03 22.10
C PRO A 201 21.53 30.91 22.96
N ALA A 202 21.71 30.56 24.23
CA ALA A 202 22.61 31.29 25.14
C ALA A 202 24.08 31.09 24.76
N ALA A 203 24.46 29.86 24.42
CA ALA A 203 25.81 29.54 23.94
C ALA A 203 26.14 30.24 22.62
N LEU A 204 25.18 30.33 21.68
CA LEU A 204 25.32 31.08 20.44
C LEU A 204 25.48 32.59 20.69
N ALA A 205 24.72 33.15 21.63
CA ALA A 205 24.86 34.56 22.01
C ALA A 205 26.25 34.86 22.61
N GLN A 206 26.80 33.96 23.42
CA GLN A 206 28.16 34.07 23.92
C GLN A 206 29.20 33.94 22.79
N MET A 207 29.04 32.94 21.92
CA MET A 207 29.94 32.70 20.78
C MET A 207 30.01 33.91 19.84
N SER A 208 28.89 34.60 19.59
CA SER A 208 28.88 35.82 18.76
C SER A 208 29.72 36.97 19.32
N ARG A 209 29.97 37.00 20.65
CA ARG A 209 30.79 38.04 21.31
C ARG A 209 32.25 37.65 21.37
N GLU A 210 32.53 36.36 21.53
CA GLU A 210 33.90 35.83 21.68
C GLU A 210 34.56 35.56 20.32
N ASP A 211 33.85 34.94 19.38
CA ASP A 211 34.35 34.56 18.05
C ASP A 211 33.23 34.72 16.98
N PRO A 212 33.11 35.91 16.36
CA PRO A 212 32.09 36.16 15.34
C PRO A 212 32.27 35.28 14.09
N GLY A 213 33.50 34.92 13.72
CA GLY A 213 33.77 34.07 12.55
C GLY A 213 33.35 32.62 12.78
N ARG A 214 33.42 32.11 14.00
CA ARG A 214 32.87 30.79 14.36
C ARG A 214 31.34 30.82 14.36
N PHE A 215 30.74 31.89 14.87
CA PHE A 215 29.29 32.07 14.86
C PHE A 215 28.71 32.06 13.43
N GLU A 216 29.33 32.74 12.46
CA GLU A 216 28.90 32.68 11.05
C GLU A 216 28.98 31.27 10.45
N ARG A 217 30.01 30.50 10.82
CA ARG A 217 30.15 29.10 10.39
C ARG A 217 29.03 28.21 10.96
N VAL A 218 28.69 28.39 12.23
CA VAL A 218 27.55 27.68 12.85
C VAL A 218 26.26 28.04 12.14
N GLN A 219 25.98 29.33 11.93
CA GLN A 219 24.77 29.76 11.22
C GLN A 219 24.68 29.15 9.82
N THR A 220 25.79 29.13 9.07
CA THR A 220 25.82 28.53 7.73
C THR A 220 25.57 27.02 7.79
N ALA A 221 26.14 26.32 8.76
CA ALA A 221 25.94 24.88 8.93
C ALA A 221 24.49 24.54 9.33
N VAL A 222 23.88 25.35 10.20
CA VAL A 222 22.46 25.24 10.57
C VAL A 222 21.57 25.48 9.36
N ALA A 223 21.76 26.58 8.62
CA ALA A 223 20.97 26.90 7.45
C ALA A 223 21.00 25.79 6.38
N ARG A 224 22.17 25.16 6.17
CA ARG A 224 22.30 24.01 5.25
C ARG A 224 21.56 22.78 5.76
N SER A 225 21.63 22.52 7.06
CA SER A 225 20.94 21.38 7.68
C SER A 225 19.42 21.56 7.62
N ASP A 226 18.93 22.76 7.90
CA ASP A 226 17.51 23.12 7.80
C ASP A 226 16.99 22.95 6.36
N GLN A 227 17.80 23.36 5.36
CA GLN A 227 17.45 23.15 3.95
C GLN A 227 17.31 21.66 3.60
N LEU A 228 18.23 20.81 4.06
CA LEU A 228 18.15 19.36 3.82
C LEU A 228 16.94 18.72 4.51
N LEU A 229 16.65 19.12 5.75
CA LEU A 229 15.46 18.66 6.49
C LEU A 229 14.16 19.10 5.81
N ALA A 230 14.11 20.34 5.31
CA ALA A 230 12.96 20.85 4.56
C ALA A 230 12.73 20.04 3.27
N GLN A 231 13.80 19.74 2.51
CA GLN A 231 13.72 18.89 1.32
C GLN A 231 13.23 17.48 1.66
N GLN A 232 13.71 16.89 2.76
CA GLN A 232 13.26 15.58 3.22
C GLN A 232 11.77 15.58 3.60
N ALA A 233 11.32 16.61 4.31
CA ALA A 233 9.92 16.75 4.68
C ALA A 233 9.01 16.94 3.46
N GLU A 234 9.47 17.68 2.44
CA GLU A 234 8.72 17.86 1.18
C GLU A 234 8.58 16.53 0.43
N GLU A 235 9.66 15.76 0.29
CA GLU A 235 9.62 14.46 -0.38
C GLU A 235 8.74 13.44 0.37
N GLN A 236 8.75 13.45 1.71
CA GLN A 236 7.83 12.64 2.51
C GLN A 236 6.37 13.02 2.27
N ARG A 237 6.05 14.32 2.19
CA ARG A 237 4.69 14.79 1.89
C ARG A 237 4.25 14.37 0.48
N ARG A 238 5.11 14.56 -0.52
CA ARG A 238 4.84 14.12 -1.91
C ARG A 238 4.58 12.61 -1.96
N GLN A 239 5.35 11.81 -1.24
CA GLN A 239 5.14 10.36 -1.18
C GLN A 239 3.81 10.00 -0.51
N ALA A 240 3.46 10.65 0.60
CA ALA A 240 2.19 10.42 1.28
C ALA A 240 0.99 10.79 0.38
N GLU A 241 1.08 11.89 -0.37
CA GLU A 241 0.06 12.29 -1.33
C GLU A 241 -0.08 11.29 -2.48
N LEU A 242 1.03 10.80 -3.04
CA LEU A 242 1.02 9.78 -4.08
C LEU A 242 0.41 8.47 -3.57
N ALA A 243 0.76 8.03 -2.36
CA ALA A 243 0.19 6.85 -1.74
C ALA A 243 -1.32 7.02 -1.45
N GLN A 244 -1.75 8.21 -1.05
CA GLN A 244 -3.16 8.49 -0.84
C GLN A 244 -3.94 8.47 -2.15
N ARG A 245 -3.40 9.07 -3.22
CA ARG A 245 -4.02 9.04 -4.56
C ARG A 245 -4.07 7.63 -5.12
N SER A 246 -2.99 6.85 -5.00
CA SER A 246 -2.97 5.46 -5.46
C SER A 246 -3.99 4.62 -4.71
N PHE A 247 -4.08 4.77 -3.38
CA PHE A 247 -5.09 4.09 -2.58
C PHE A 247 -6.52 4.50 -2.98
N GLN A 248 -6.78 5.79 -3.22
CA GLN A 248 -8.09 6.25 -3.68
C GLN A 248 -8.46 5.66 -5.05
N SER A 249 -7.51 5.62 -5.99
CA SER A 249 -7.74 5.01 -7.31
C SER A 249 -8.02 3.52 -7.21
N PHE A 250 -7.25 2.80 -6.39
CA PHE A 250 -7.48 1.39 -6.08
C PHE A 250 -8.86 1.18 -5.45
N ALA A 251 -9.22 1.99 -4.45
CA ALA A 251 -10.51 1.92 -3.80
C ALA A 251 -11.68 2.11 -4.78
N GLN A 252 -11.59 3.08 -5.69
CA GLN A 252 -12.60 3.30 -6.73
C GLN A 252 -12.71 2.12 -7.70
N GLU A 253 -11.57 1.56 -8.13
CA GLU A 253 -11.55 0.39 -8.99
C GLU A 253 -12.23 -0.81 -8.31
N GLN A 254 -11.84 -1.10 -7.06
CA GLN A 254 -12.43 -2.20 -6.29
C GLN A 254 -13.93 -2.00 -6.02
N ASP A 255 -14.35 -0.76 -5.72
CA ASP A 255 -15.76 -0.43 -5.55
C ASP A 255 -16.55 -0.70 -6.84
N SER A 256 -16.00 -0.31 -8.00
CA SER A 256 -16.64 -0.56 -9.31
C SER A 256 -16.77 -2.06 -9.62
N GLN A 257 -15.75 -2.85 -9.27
CA GLN A 257 -15.77 -4.30 -9.41
C GLN A 257 -16.83 -4.93 -8.48
N LEU A 258 -16.94 -4.48 -7.23
CA LEU A 258 -17.98 -4.93 -6.32
C LEU A 258 -19.37 -4.56 -6.84
N GLU A 259 -19.56 -3.33 -7.33
CA GLU A 259 -20.83 -2.90 -7.91
C GLU A 259 -21.26 -3.76 -9.10
N ALA A 260 -20.30 -4.14 -9.96
CA ALA A 260 -20.55 -5.07 -11.06
C ALA A 260 -21.03 -6.44 -10.55
N MET A 261 -20.40 -6.98 -9.50
CA MET A 261 -20.80 -8.23 -8.85
C MET A 261 -22.18 -8.15 -8.17
N LEU A 262 -22.57 -6.98 -7.68
CA LEU A 262 -23.85 -6.73 -6.99
C LEU A 262 -24.94 -6.15 -7.89
N SER A 263 -24.69 -6.01 -9.20
CA SER A 263 -25.59 -5.38 -10.17
C SER A 263 -27.00 -5.99 -10.21
N ARG A 264 -27.11 -7.29 -9.93
CA ARG A 264 -28.38 -8.05 -9.92
C ARG A 264 -29.17 -7.88 -8.62
N GLU A 265 -28.61 -7.24 -7.59
CA GLU A 265 -29.20 -7.17 -6.26
C GLU A 265 -30.00 -5.87 -6.04
N PRO A 266 -31.24 -5.96 -5.51
CA PRO A 266 -32.04 -4.79 -5.17
C PRO A 266 -31.33 -3.88 -4.16
N ARG A 267 -31.47 -2.55 -4.33
CA ARG A 267 -30.88 -1.57 -3.41
C ARG A 267 -31.32 -1.77 -1.95
N ALA A 268 -32.58 -2.16 -1.74
CA ALA A 268 -33.11 -2.46 -0.41
C ALA A 268 -32.38 -3.64 0.26
N THR A 269 -32.09 -4.71 -0.50
CA THR A 269 -31.32 -5.86 -0.01
C THR A 269 -29.90 -5.44 0.35
N ARG A 270 -29.24 -4.65 -0.52
CA ARG A 270 -27.89 -4.14 -0.26
C ARG A 270 -27.80 -3.33 1.04
N GLN A 271 -28.76 -2.44 1.28
CA GLN A 271 -28.80 -1.65 2.51
C GLN A 271 -29.03 -2.50 3.76
N ALA A 272 -29.93 -3.50 3.68
CA ALA A 272 -30.17 -4.41 4.79
C ALA A 272 -28.91 -5.23 5.12
N VAL A 273 -28.23 -5.75 4.09
CA VAL A 273 -26.97 -6.49 4.27
C VAL A 273 -25.88 -5.60 4.85
N ALA A 274 -25.74 -4.35 4.37
CA ALA A 274 -24.77 -3.40 4.93
C ALA A 274 -25.03 -3.10 6.42
N ALA A 275 -26.29 -2.94 6.82
CA ALA A 275 -26.65 -2.77 8.24
C ALA A 275 -26.33 -4.02 9.08
N GLU A 276 -26.54 -5.22 8.52
CA GLU A 276 -26.16 -6.48 9.18
C GLU A 276 -24.64 -6.63 9.29
N ILE A 277 -23.84 -6.20 8.29
CA ILE A 277 -22.37 -6.18 8.39
C ILE A 277 -21.92 -5.37 9.60
N VAL A 278 -22.44 -4.15 9.76
CA VAL A 278 -22.11 -3.29 10.91
C VAL A 278 -22.56 -3.92 12.23
N THR A 279 -23.73 -4.56 12.24
CA THR A 279 -24.27 -5.25 13.42
C THR A 279 -23.39 -6.46 13.80
N ALA A 280 -23.01 -7.27 12.81
CA ALA A 280 -22.14 -8.41 12.97
C ALA A 280 -20.74 -8.00 13.45
N ALA A 281 -20.18 -6.92 12.90
CA ALA A 281 -18.89 -6.37 13.35
C ALA A 281 -18.97 -5.96 14.82
N LYS A 282 -20.04 -5.26 15.22
CA LYS A 282 -20.27 -4.84 16.60
C LYS A 282 -20.40 -6.03 17.57
N GLU A 283 -21.11 -7.08 17.17
CA GLU A 283 -21.24 -8.31 17.97
C GLU A 283 -19.89 -9.02 18.18
N ASN A 284 -18.97 -8.88 17.23
CA ASN A 284 -17.60 -9.41 17.33
C ASN A 284 -16.61 -8.42 17.97
N GLY A 285 -17.09 -7.35 18.58
CA GLY A 285 -16.25 -6.37 19.29
C GLY A 285 -15.60 -5.29 18.41
N ILE A 286 -15.85 -5.28 17.10
CA ILE A 286 -15.34 -4.25 16.19
C ILE A 286 -16.29 -3.05 16.21
N SER A 287 -15.80 -1.89 16.59
CA SER A 287 -16.62 -0.68 16.59
C SER A 287 -16.91 -0.20 15.15
N PRO A 288 -18.04 0.49 14.88
CA PRO A 288 -18.31 1.02 13.54
C PRO A 288 -17.24 2.01 13.04
N ALA A 289 -16.64 2.78 13.94
CA ALA A 289 -15.56 3.70 13.61
C ALA A 289 -14.27 2.97 13.24
N GLU A 290 -13.96 1.88 13.96
CA GLU A 290 -12.81 1.02 13.65
C GLU A 290 -13.00 0.27 12.33
N LEU A 291 -14.21 -0.26 12.07
CA LEU A 291 -14.54 -0.87 10.78
C LEU A 291 -14.33 0.11 9.63
N LYS A 292 -14.79 1.36 9.79
CA LYS A 292 -14.56 2.41 8.78
C LYS A 292 -13.07 2.70 8.60
N ARG A 293 -12.30 2.83 9.69
CA ARG A 293 -10.84 3.01 9.62
C ARG A 293 -10.19 1.86 8.85
N LEU A 294 -10.55 0.61 9.14
CA LEU A 294 -10.01 -0.56 8.45
C LEU A 294 -10.30 -0.50 6.94
N PHE A 295 -11.49 -0.05 6.52
CA PHE A 295 -11.78 0.15 5.10
C PHE A 295 -10.99 1.29 4.44
N GLU A 296 -10.47 2.23 5.22
CA GLU A 296 -9.69 3.39 4.75
C GLU A 296 -8.18 3.14 4.82
N THR A 297 -7.71 2.24 5.68
CA THR A 297 -6.27 1.99 5.91
C THR A 297 -5.79 0.66 5.36
N GLU A 298 -6.64 -0.38 5.35
CA GLU A 298 -6.24 -1.73 4.95
C GLU A 298 -6.66 -2.04 3.52
N PRO A 299 -5.71 -2.21 2.57
CA PRO A 299 -6.02 -2.54 1.18
C PRO A 299 -6.81 -3.84 1.03
N LEU A 300 -6.55 -4.84 1.89
CA LEU A 300 -7.24 -6.13 1.86
C LEU A 300 -8.74 -5.98 2.16
N MET A 301 -9.10 -5.11 3.12
CA MET A 301 -10.49 -4.84 3.46
C MET A 301 -11.22 -4.13 2.30
N ARG A 302 -10.48 -3.37 1.49
CA ARG A 302 -11.03 -2.68 0.30
C ARG A 302 -11.18 -3.58 -0.92
N HIS A 303 -10.54 -4.75 -0.93
CA HIS A 303 -10.59 -5.65 -2.07
C HIS A 303 -12.02 -6.16 -2.35
N ALA A 304 -12.46 -6.14 -3.61
CA ALA A 304 -13.83 -6.47 -4.02
C ALA A 304 -14.24 -7.89 -3.60
N SER A 305 -13.37 -8.89 -3.78
CA SER A 305 -13.61 -10.27 -3.34
C SER A 305 -13.83 -10.40 -1.84
N PHE A 306 -13.08 -9.64 -1.02
CA PHE A 306 -13.24 -9.66 0.43
C PHE A 306 -14.56 -8.99 0.84
N GLN A 307 -14.87 -7.84 0.24
CA GLN A 307 -16.16 -7.17 0.44
C GLN A 307 -17.34 -8.05 0.02
N ARG A 308 -17.20 -8.81 -1.09
CA ARG A 308 -18.19 -9.79 -1.54
C ARG A 308 -18.38 -10.91 -0.52
N MET A 309 -17.30 -11.46 0.00
CA MET A 309 -17.37 -12.50 1.04
C MET A 309 -18.10 -11.97 2.30
N MET A 310 -17.77 -10.75 2.75
CA MET A 310 -18.47 -10.10 3.87
C MET A 310 -19.96 -9.91 3.58
N TYR A 311 -20.27 -9.48 2.36
CA TYR A 311 -21.64 -9.29 1.89
C TYR A 311 -22.43 -10.60 1.93
N ASP A 312 -21.88 -11.68 1.36
CA ASP A 312 -22.54 -12.99 1.32
C ASP A 312 -22.73 -13.57 2.74
N ALA A 313 -21.74 -13.40 3.63
CA ALA A 313 -21.83 -13.81 5.03
C ALA A 313 -22.94 -13.04 5.78
N ALA A 314 -23.04 -11.73 5.60
CA ALA A 314 -24.09 -10.92 6.21
C ALA A 314 -25.48 -11.24 5.63
N ARG A 315 -25.56 -11.50 4.32
CA ARG A 315 -26.78 -11.96 3.67
C ARG A 315 -27.25 -13.30 4.23
N TYR A 316 -26.33 -14.24 4.44
CA TYR A 316 -26.63 -15.54 5.05
C TYR A 316 -27.16 -15.38 6.48
N ARG A 317 -26.54 -14.51 7.28
CA ARG A 317 -27.02 -14.18 8.64
C ARG A 317 -28.42 -13.58 8.64
N LEU A 318 -28.72 -12.65 7.73
CA LEU A 318 -30.08 -12.11 7.56
C LEU A 318 -31.08 -13.21 7.23
N MET A 319 -30.73 -14.16 6.37
CA MET A 319 -31.60 -15.28 6.02
C MET A 319 -31.86 -16.20 7.22
N ILE A 320 -30.85 -16.48 8.05
CA ILE A 320 -31.04 -17.26 9.30
C ILE A 320 -31.99 -16.52 10.24
N ARG A 321 -31.73 -15.24 10.52
CA ARG A 321 -32.58 -14.43 11.41
C ARG A 321 -34.03 -14.33 10.90
N ALA A 322 -34.22 -14.18 9.60
CA ALA A 322 -35.54 -14.13 9.00
C ALA A 322 -36.29 -15.48 9.16
N LYS A 323 -35.60 -16.61 9.04
CA LYS A 323 -36.19 -17.94 9.31
C LYS A 323 -36.62 -18.06 10.77
N ASP A 324 -35.77 -17.64 11.71
CA ASP A 324 -36.09 -17.67 13.14
C ASP A 324 -37.29 -16.76 13.48
N ALA A 325 -37.38 -15.59 12.85
CA ALA A 325 -38.51 -14.67 12.99
C ALA A 325 -39.83 -15.24 12.43
N VAL A 326 -39.78 -16.02 11.35
CA VAL A 326 -40.97 -16.68 10.79
C VAL A 326 -41.42 -17.85 11.67
N VAL A 327 -40.49 -18.62 12.24
CA VAL A 327 -40.80 -19.75 13.14
C VAL A 327 -41.43 -19.26 14.46
N THR A 328 -41.03 -18.09 14.95
CA THR A 328 -41.56 -17.49 16.18
C THR A 328 -42.92 -16.83 16.00
N LYS A 329 -43.43 -16.69 14.77
CA LYS A 329 -44.78 -16.16 14.53
C LYS A 329 -45.80 -17.16 15.07
N ALA A 330 -46.32 -16.85 16.26
CA ALA A 330 -47.21 -17.71 17.03
C ALA A 330 -48.31 -18.30 16.15
N VAL A 331 -48.26 -19.62 15.96
CA VAL A 331 -49.32 -20.38 15.30
C VAL A 331 -50.60 -20.10 16.09
N PRO A 332 -51.67 -19.58 15.46
CA PRO A 332 -52.90 -19.31 16.18
C PRO A 332 -53.38 -20.60 16.85
N PRO A 333 -53.80 -20.55 18.13
CA PRO A 333 -54.14 -21.74 18.88
C PRO A 333 -55.24 -22.50 18.14
N VAL A 334 -55.01 -23.79 17.88
CA VAL A 334 -55.99 -24.65 17.20
C VAL A 334 -57.21 -24.79 18.11
N ILE A 335 -58.30 -24.12 17.74
CA ILE A 335 -59.59 -24.24 18.44
C ILE A 335 -60.15 -25.63 18.10
N ARG A 336 -60.26 -26.50 19.11
CA ARG A 336 -60.87 -27.82 18.95
C ARG A 336 -62.38 -27.66 18.77
N PRO A 337 -62.97 -28.17 17.67
CA PRO A 337 -64.42 -28.18 17.50
C PRO A 337 -65.08 -28.94 18.66
N GLY A 338 -66.08 -28.35 19.31
CA GLY A 338 -66.90 -29.01 20.32
C GLY A 338 -66.67 -28.58 21.78
N VAL A 339 -65.69 -27.72 22.08
CA VAL A 339 -65.57 -27.11 23.43
C VAL A 339 -66.26 -25.74 23.40
N SER A 340 -67.41 -25.63 24.06
CA SER A 340 -68.13 -24.34 24.17
C SER A 340 -67.33 -23.37 25.03
N VAL A 341 -66.54 -22.52 24.39
CA VAL A 341 -65.80 -21.45 25.06
C VAL A 341 -66.81 -20.45 25.63
N SER A 342 -66.70 -20.21 26.94
CA SER A 342 -67.56 -19.26 27.64
C SER A 342 -67.44 -17.87 27.00
N SER A 343 -68.53 -17.09 26.99
CA SER A 343 -68.54 -15.75 26.38
C SER A 343 -67.42 -14.85 26.94
N GLY A 344 -67.10 -15.01 28.24
CA GLY A 344 -66.01 -14.29 28.90
C GLY A 344 -64.60 -14.68 28.45
N GLU A 345 -64.38 -15.94 28.06
CA GLU A 345 -63.08 -16.37 27.52
C GLU A 345 -62.83 -15.85 26.11
N ARG A 346 -63.88 -15.81 25.26
CA ARG A 346 -63.79 -15.20 23.91
C ARG A 346 -63.39 -13.73 23.98
N ALA A 347 -64.08 -12.95 24.83
CA ALA A 347 -63.76 -11.55 25.05
C ALA A 347 -62.32 -11.33 25.56
N ARG A 348 -61.82 -12.21 26.46
CA ARG A 348 -60.43 -12.15 26.94
C ARG A 348 -59.41 -12.52 25.86
N SER A 349 -59.71 -13.47 24.98
CA SER A 349 -58.83 -13.83 23.87
C SER A 349 -58.75 -12.71 22.83
N ASP A 350 -59.85 -12.04 22.54
CA ASP A 350 -59.91 -10.93 21.58
C ASP A 350 -59.11 -9.71 22.09
N LEU A 351 -59.24 -9.40 23.39
CA LEU A 351 -58.44 -8.33 24.02
C LEU A 351 -56.93 -8.63 23.99
N ARG A 352 -56.52 -9.89 24.19
CA ARG A 352 -55.11 -10.29 24.09
C ARG A 352 -54.59 -10.18 22.66
N ALA A 353 -55.40 -10.58 21.68
CA ALA A 353 -55.04 -10.48 20.26
C ALA A 353 -54.89 -9.01 19.82
N LEU A 354 -55.82 -8.14 20.21
CA LEU A 354 -55.74 -6.70 19.92
C LEU A 354 -54.55 -6.03 20.62
N ASN A 355 -54.25 -6.43 21.86
CA ASN A 355 -53.08 -5.91 22.58
C ASN A 355 -51.77 -6.34 21.91
N ALA A 356 -51.65 -7.59 21.47
CA ALA A 356 -50.47 -8.08 20.74
C ALA A 356 -50.31 -7.38 19.37
N ARG A 357 -51.43 -7.09 18.69
CA ARG A 357 -51.42 -6.27 17.46
C ARG A 357 -50.91 -4.87 17.72
N LEU A 358 -51.43 -4.17 18.73
CA LEU A 358 -50.96 -2.83 19.08
C LEU A 358 -49.46 -2.82 19.45
N SER A 359 -48.99 -3.82 20.21
CA SER A 359 -47.56 -3.92 20.56
C SER A 359 -46.64 -4.21 19.37
N SER A 360 -47.17 -4.78 18.28
CA SER A 360 -46.37 -5.10 17.09
C SER A 360 -46.49 -4.05 15.98
N SER A 361 -47.65 -3.44 15.79
CA SER A 361 -47.90 -2.43 14.74
C SER A 361 -47.62 -1.01 15.19
N GLY A 362 -47.87 -0.69 16.47
CA GLY A 362 -47.81 0.68 16.99
C GLY A 362 -48.84 1.65 16.38
N ASP A 363 -49.81 1.16 15.61
CA ASP A 363 -50.76 2.00 14.86
C ASP A 363 -51.90 2.52 15.74
N LEU A 364 -52.34 3.77 15.49
CA LEU A 364 -53.40 4.45 16.24
C LEU A 364 -54.75 3.73 16.10
N LYS A 365 -54.99 3.09 14.95
CA LYS A 365 -56.22 2.33 14.69
C LYS A 365 -56.37 1.13 15.61
N ASP A 366 -55.27 0.41 15.86
CA ASP A 366 -55.25 -0.74 16.76
C ASP A 366 -55.45 -0.30 18.22
N ALA A 367 -54.93 0.88 18.58
CA ALA A 367 -55.15 1.49 19.89
C ALA A 367 -56.64 1.84 20.13
N VAL A 368 -57.30 2.42 19.12
CA VAL A 368 -58.74 2.74 19.18
C VAL A 368 -59.58 1.46 19.25
N ALA A 369 -59.24 0.42 18.45
CA ALA A 369 -59.94 -0.85 18.49
C ALA A 369 -59.82 -1.54 19.86
N LEU A 370 -58.62 -1.54 20.47
CA LEU A 370 -58.40 -2.05 21.82
C LEU A 370 -59.19 -1.26 22.87
N TYR A 371 -59.25 0.07 22.74
CA TYR A 371 -60.00 0.93 23.65
C TYR A 371 -61.51 0.66 23.57
N GLN A 372 -62.06 0.56 22.36
CA GLN A 372 -63.49 0.24 22.15
C GLN A 372 -63.83 -1.14 22.72
N ALA A 373 -63.00 -2.15 22.47
CA ALA A 373 -63.20 -3.50 23.01
C ALA A 373 -63.14 -3.56 24.54
N ARG A 374 -62.27 -2.77 25.19
CA ARG A 374 -62.23 -2.65 26.66
C ARG A 374 -63.48 -1.95 27.21
N ARG A 375 -64.01 -0.97 26.47
CA ARG A 375 -65.21 -0.22 26.87
C ARG A 375 -66.47 -1.08 26.78
N SER A 376 -66.60 -1.92 25.76
CA SER A 376 -67.74 -2.82 25.59
C SER A 376 -67.70 -4.06 26.50
N GLY A 377 -66.53 -4.40 27.05
CA GLY A 377 -66.35 -5.54 27.97
C GLY A 377 -66.49 -5.22 29.46
N ARG A 378 -66.83 -3.97 29.81
CA ARG A 378 -67.05 -3.54 31.19
C ARG A 378 -68.56 -3.69 31.49
N PRO A 379 -68.96 -4.59 32.42
CA PRO A 379 -70.37 -4.81 32.73
C PRO A 379 -71.04 -3.59 33.37
#